data_AF-A0A182WTL9-F1
#
_entry.id   AF-A0A182WTL9-F1
#
_cell.length_a   1.000
_cell.length_b   1.000
_cell.length_c   1.000
_cell.angle_alpha   90.00
_cell.angle_beta   90.00
_cell.angle_gamma   90.00
#
_symmetry.space_group_name_H-M   'P 1'
#
loop_
_entity.id
_entity.type
_entity.pdbx_description
1 polymer ?
#
loop_
_entity_poly.entity_id
_entity_poly.type
_entity_poly.pdbx_seq_one_letter_code
_entity_poly.pdbx_strand_id
1 'polypeptide(L)'
;MCWSYRSCVLSALPGSDPRVATCRGKLQSKRCKLNQEINKELRLRAGAENLYKATTNKKLKDTVALELSFVNSNLQLLKEQLSELNSSVEIYQSEGLDYVIPMIPLGLKETKEVNFMEPFSDFILEHYSEPSHIYEDAIADITDTRQAAKTPTRDAQGVSLLFRYYNLLYYVERRFFPPDRSLGVYFEWYDSLTGVPSCQRTVAFEKACILFNLAAIYTQIGARQDRSSEKGLDAAVDNLLRAAGVFRHIFDTFTNAPSMDLKPQVLEVLVALMLAQARECLFEKLLLQVENLPPGRDCVQVLFGEPS
;
A
#
# COMPACT_ATOMS: atom_id res chain seq x y z
N MET A 1 -19.18 -3.22 -33.05
CA MET A 1 -18.59 -3.02 -31.70
C MET A 1 -17.12 -3.35 -31.81
N CYS A 2 -16.26 -2.34 -31.79
CA CYS A 2 -14.87 -2.47 -32.25
C CYS A 2 -13.96 -2.83 -31.07
N TRP A 3 -13.66 -4.11 -30.90
CA TRP A 3 -12.58 -4.62 -30.06
C TRP A 3 -11.19 -4.38 -30.71
N SER A 4 -10.99 -3.22 -31.35
CA SER A 4 -9.66 -2.85 -31.82
C SER A 4 -8.87 -2.25 -30.67
N TYR A 5 -8.47 -3.10 -29.72
CA TYR A 5 -7.28 -2.84 -28.94
C TYR A 5 -6.13 -2.85 -29.96
N ARG A 6 -5.67 -1.67 -30.38
CA ARG A 6 -4.31 -1.55 -30.88
C ARG A 6 -3.44 -2.19 -29.81
N SER A 7 -2.86 -3.33 -30.16
CA SER A 7 -1.84 -4.02 -29.38
C SER A 7 -0.66 -3.06 -29.21
N CYS A 8 -0.77 -2.14 -28.26
CA CYS A 8 0.39 -1.55 -27.64
C CYS A 8 0.89 -2.66 -26.75
N VAL A 9 1.87 -3.41 -27.24
CA VAL A 9 2.72 -4.31 -26.45
C VAL A 9 3.44 -3.41 -25.44
N LEU A 10 2.73 -2.93 -24.43
CA LEU A 10 3.31 -2.38 -23.22
C LEU A 10 3.94 -3.58 -22.54
N SER A 11 5.23 -3.74 -22.76
CA SER A 11 6.11 -4.74 -22.14
C SER A 11 5.61 -5.09 -20.75
N ALA A 12 5.41 -6.38 -20.48
CA ALA A 12 5.08 -6.86 -19.14
C ALA A 12 6.05 -6.23 -18.14
N LEU A 13 5.52 -5.51 -17.15
CA LEU A 13 6.32 -4.94 -16.07
C LEU A 13 6.39 -5.99 -14.96
N PRO A 14 7.50 -6.75 -14.83
CA PRO A 14 7.58 -7.76 -13.80
C PRO A 14 7.60 -7.12 -12.41
N GLY A 15 6.98 -7.79 -11.44
CA GLY A 15 7.17 -7.46 -10.04
C GLY A 15 8.61 -7.76 -9.58
N SER A 16 8.96 -7.37 -8.35
CA SER A 16 10.24 -7.76 -7.75
C SER A 16 10.33 -9.28 -7.59
N ASP A 17 11.47 -9.89 -7.95
CA ASP A 17 11.70 -11.32 -7.75
C ASP A 17 11.58 -11.69 -6.25
N PRO A 18 10.61 -12.54 -5.86
CA PRO A 18 10.43 -12.97 -4.48
C PRO A 18 11.64 -13.71 -3.89
N ARG A 19 12.51 -14.27 -4.74
CA ARG A 19 13.72 -15.02 -4.35
C ARG A 19 14.91 -14.11 -4.11
N VAL A 20 14.89 -12.87 -4.61
CA VAL A 20 15.91 -11.87 -4.32
C VAL A 20 15.63 -11.35 -2.91
N ALA A 21 16.17 -12.06 -1.92
CA ALA A 21 15.99 -11.81 -0.49
C ALA A 21 16.72 -10.54 -0.01
N THR A 22 16.39 -9.39 -0.60
CA THR A 22 16.81 -8.07 -0.13
C THR A 22 16.44 -7.92 1.35
N CYS A 23 17.17 -7.10 2.12
CA CYS A 23 16.83 -6.82 3.52
C CYS A 23 15.36 -6.36 3.66
N ARG A 24 14.87 -5.59 2.68
CA ARG A 24 13.47 -5.14 2.55
C ARG A 24 12.50 -6.31 2.27
N GLY A 25 12.84 -7.21 1.34
CA GLY A 25 12.05 -8.39 1.04
C GLY A 25 11.94 -9.36 2.23
N LYS A 26 13.03 -9.53 2.98
CA LYS A 26 13.05 -10.31 4.23
C LYS A 26 12.14 -9.72 5.30
N LEU A 27 12.18 -8.40 5.49
CA LEU A 27 11.25 -7.69 6.38
C LEU A 27 9.79 -7.91 5.96
N GLN A 28 9.48 -7.74 4.68
CA GLN A 28 8.13 -7.96 4.16
C GLN A 28 7.68 -9.41 4.38
N SER A 29 8.53 -10.39 4.08
CA SER A 29 8.21 -11.81 4.31
C SER A 29 7.93 -12.11 5.79
N LYS A 30 8.72 -11.51 6.69
CA LYS A 30 8.52 -11.64 8.14
C LYS A 30 7.21 -10.98 8.58
N ARG A 31 6.89 -9.77 8.07
CA ARG A 31 5.60 -9.09 8.31
C ARG A 31 4.42 -9.94 7.82
N CYS A 32 4.49 -10.49 6.61
CA CYS A 32 3.46 -11.36 6.05
C CYS A 32 3.20 -12.60 6.91
N LYS A 33 4.26 -13.31 7.34
CA LYS A 33 4.14 -14.47 8.24
C LYS A 33 3.46 -14.09 9.55
N LEU A 34 3.87 -12.96 10.11
CA LEU A 34 3.38 -12.51 11.39
C LEU A 34 1.92 -12.02 11.31
N ASN A 35 1.54 -11.37 10.21
CA ASN A 35 0.14 -11.08 9.87
C ASN A 35 -0.69 -12.36 9.77
N GLN A 36 -0.16 -13.44 9.16
CA GLN A 36 -0.86 -14.73 9.10
C GLN A 36 -1.11 -15.33 10.49
N GLU A 37 -0.11 -15.27 11.38
CA GLU A 37 -0.22 -15.73 12.77
C GLU A 37 -1.23 -14.91 13.57
N ILE A 38 -1.17 -13.58 13.49
CA ILE A 38 -2.16 -12.67 14.13
C ILE A 38 -3.57 -13.03 13.67
N ASN A 39 -3.75 -13.31 12.39
CA ASN A 39 -5.06 -13.67 11.85
C ASN A 39 -5.57 -15.02 12.32
N LYS A 40 -4.68 -16.00 12.46
CA LYS A 40 -5.02 -17.28 13.05
C LYS A 40 -5.49 -17.09 14.50
N GLU A 41 -4.76 -16.30 15.29
CA GLU A 41 -5.10 -16.01 16.68
C GLU A 41 -6.39 -15.19 16.81
N LEU A 42 -6.65 -14.21 15.93
CA LEU A 42 -7.91 -13.45 15.91
C LEU A 42 -9.12 -14.36 15.65
N ARG A 43 -8.99 -15.34 14.75
CA ARG A 43 -10.05 -16.33 14.48
C ARG A 43 -10.25 -17.26 15.67
N LEU A 44 -9.17 -17.72 16.29
CA LEU A 44 -9.24 -18.55 17.51
C LEU A 44 -9.95 -17.78 18.63
N ARG A 45 -9.60 -16.51 18.82
CA ARG A 45 -10.25 -15.62 19.78
C ARG A 45 -11.75 -15.51 19.50
N ALA A 46 -12.15 -15.20 18.27
CA ALA A 46 -13.56 -15.06 17.91
C ALA A 46 -14.33 -16.37 18.14
N GLY A 47 -13.73 -17.52 17.78
CA GLY A 47 -14.29 -18.84 18.05
C GLY A 47 -14.47 -19.12 19.55
N ALA A 48 -13.45 -18.81 20.36
CA ALA A 48 -13.47 -18.96 21.81
C ALA A 48 -14.49 -18.02 22.47
N GLU A 49 -14.60 -16.75 22.03
CA GLU A 49 -15.60 -15.80 22.52
C GLU A 49 -17.03 -16.31 22.23
N ASN A 50 -17.27 -16.86 21.04
CA ASN A 50 -18.57 -17.42 20.68
C ASN A 50 -18.89 -18.66 21.54
N LEU A 51 -17.92 -19.57 21.73
CA LEU A 51 -18.11 -20.74 22.58
C LEU A 51 -18.36 -20.37 24.04
N TYR A 52 -17.65 -19.36 24.55
CA TYR A 52 -17.83 -18.83 25.91
C TYR A 52 -19.26 -18.30 26.13
N LYS A 53 -19.80 -17.58 25.13
CA LYS A 53 -21.17 -17.05 25.14
C LYS A 53 -22.23 -18.14 25.02
N ALA A 54 -21.98 -19.16 24.20
CA ALA A 54 -22.93 -20.25 23.94
C ALA A 54 -22.97 -21.31 25.06
N THR A 55 -21.88 -21.46 25.83
CA THR A 55 -21.74 -22.51 26.84
C THR A 55 -22.40 -22.13 28.17
N THR A 56 -23.22 -23.03 28.71
CA THR A 56 -23.84 -22.93 30.05
C THR A 56 -23.10 -23.73 31.13
N ASN A 57 -22.21 -24.65 30.74
CA ASN A 57 -21.42 -25.45 31.67
C ASN A 57 -20.29 -24.61 32.31
N LYS A 58 -20.33 -24.46 33.63
CA LYS A 58 -19.37 -23.64 34.40
C LYS A 58 -17.92 -24.08 34.22
N LYS A 59 -17.62 -25.38 34.27
CA LYS A 59 -16.24 -25.88 34.12
C LYS A 59 -15.69 -25.56 32.73
N LEU A 60 -16.48 -25.81 31.68
CA LEU A 60 -16.09 -25.51 30.31
C LEU A 60 -15.93 -23.99 30.11
N LYS A 61 -16.78 -23.19 30.74
CA LYS A 61 -16.70 -21.72 30.70
C LYS A 61 -15.40 -21.22 31.34
N ASP A 62 -14.98 -21.77 32.47
CA ASP A 62 -13.72 -21.42 33.13
C ASP A 62 -12.51 -21.82 32.27
N THR A 63 -12.55 -23.00 31.63
CA THR A 63 -11.52 -23.43 30.66
C THR A 63 -11.44 -22.49 29.46
N VAL A 64 -12.58 -22.14 28.85
CA VAL A 64 -12.61 -21.23 27.71
C VAL A 64 -12.14 -19.83 28.10
N ALA A 65 -12.43 -19.33 29.31
CA ALA A 65 -11.89 -18.07 29.79
C ALA A 65 -10.36 -18.08 29.90
N LEU A 66 -9.78 -19.17 30.39
CA LEU A 66 -8.33 -19.33 30.47
C LEU A 66 -7.70 -19.35 29.07
N GLU A 67 -8.26 -20.12 28.14
CA GLU A 67 -7.83 -20.12 26.73
C GLU A 67 -7.94 -18.73 26.10
N LEU A 68 -9.03 -17.99 26.37
CA LEU A 68 -9.21 -16.63 25.89
C LEU A 68 -8.09 -15.70 26.39
N SER A 69 -7.67 -15.87 27.64
CA SER A 69 -6.56 -15.11 28.22
C SER A 69 -5.23 -15.44 27.52
N PHE A 70 -4.99 -16.72 27.21
CA PHE A 70 -3.79 -17.16 26.49
C PHE A 70 -3.75 -16.61 25.06
N VAL A 71 -4.86 -16.71 24.32
CA VAL A 71 -4.99 -16.16 22.96
C VAL A 71 -4.82 -14.64 22.96
N ASN A 72 -5.35 -13.93 23.96
CA ASN A 72 -5.16 -12.48 24.08
C ASN A 72 -3.69 -12.10 24.34
N SER A 73 -2.99 -12.84 25.20
CA SER A 73 -1.55 -12.65 25.45
C SER A 73 -0.72 -12.92 24.20
N ASN A 74 -1.01 -13.99 23.45
CA ASN A 74 -0.32 -14.28 22.19
C ASN A 74 -0.58 -13.19 21.14
N LEU A 75 -1.82 -12.72 21.01
CA LEU A 75 -2.16 -11.61 20.13
C LEU A 75 -1.40 -10.34 20.48
N GLN A 76 -1.21 -10.06 21.77
CA GLN A 76 -0.42 -8.92 22.21
C GLN A 76 1.04 -9.07 21.79
N LEU A 77 1.66 -10.21 22.08
CA LEU A 77 3.06 -10.48 21.71
C LEU A 77 3.28 -10.36 20.20
N LEU A 78 2.40 -10.96 19.39
CA LEU A 78 2.48 -10.86 17.94
C LEU A 78 2.33 -9.40 17.48
N LYS A 79 1.37 -8.64 18.03
CA LYS A 79 1.22 -7.21 17.68
C LYS A 79 2.45 -6.39 18.05
N GLU A 80 3.10 -6.68 19.17
CA GLU A 80 4.36 -6.03 19.57
C GLU A 80 5.49 -6.36 18.58
N GLN A 81 5.64 -7.62 18.18
CA GLN A 81 6.62 -8.02 17.15
C GLN A 81 6.33 -7.37 15.78
N LEU A 82 5.06 -7.22 15.40
CA LEU A 82 4.67 -6.49 14.19
C LEU A 82 5.07 -5.01 14.30
N SER A 83 4.81 -4.40 15.46
CA SER A 83 5.15 -3.01 15.74
C SER A 83 6.66 -2.77 15.64
N GLU A 84 7.48 -3.67 16.18
CA GLU A 84 8.94 -3.61 16.09
C GLU A 84 9.43 -3.74 14.63
N LEU A 85 8.82 -4.63 13.85
CA LEU A 85 9.12 -4.72 12.42
C LEU A 85 8.69 -3.46 11.66
N ASN A 86 7.61 -2.81 12.09
CA ASN A 86 7.11 -1.58 11.49
C ASN A 86 7.96 -0.35 11.85
N SER A 87 8.65 -0.35 13.00
CA SER A 87 9.58 0.71 13.40
C SER A 87 10.96 0.61 12.74
N SER A 88 11.24 -0.45 11.97
CA SER A 88 12.50 -0.61 11.22
C SER A 88 12.57 0.37 10.03
N VAL A 89 13.03 1.60 10.30
CA VAL A 89 13.09 2.72 9.33
C VAL A 89 14.45 2.79 8.60
N GLU A 90 15.53 2.32 9.22
CA GLU A 90 16.91 2.42 8.72
C GLU A 90 17.08 1.85 7.31
N ILE A 91 16.41 0.74 7.02
CA ILE A 91 16.53 0.02 5.74
C ILE A 91 16.02 0.86 4.56
N TYR A 92 15.30 1.96 4.81
CA TYR A 92 14.76 2.86 3.81
C TYR A 92 15.52 4.18 3.67
N GLN A 93 16.43 4.49 4.60
CA GLN A 93 17.21 5.73 4.57
C GLN A 93 18.38 5.63 3.58
N SER A 94 18.94 6.78 3.19
CA SER A 94 20.22 6.84 2.48
C SER A 94 21.37 6.49 3.43
N GLU A 95 22.30 5.63 3.00
CA GLU A 95 23.54 5.36 3.73
C GLU A 95 24.45 6.60 3.64
N GLY A 96 24.61 7.35 4.73
CA GLY A 96 25.66 8.39 4.76
C GLY A 96 25.51 9.58 5.70
N LEU A 97 24.47 9.70 6.54
CA LEU A 97 24.24 10.96 7.27
C LEU A 97 23.87 10.75 8.75
N ASP A 98 24.88 10.83 9.62
CA ASP A 98 24.71 10.83 11.09
C ASP A 98 24.01 12.09 11.64
N TYR A 99 23.81 13.13 10.81
CA TYR A 99 23.25 14.43 11.22
C TYR A 99 21.86 14.75 10.66
N VAL A 100 21.30 13.91 9.80
CA VAL A 100 20.04 14.24 9.10
C VAL A 100 18.86 13.50 9.72
N ILE A 101 17.78 14.23 10.03
CA ILE A 101 16.57 13.67 10.66
C ILE A 101 15.99 12.59 9.76
N PRO A 102 15.80 11.34 10.24
CA PRO A 102 15.30 10.26 9.40
C PRO A 102 13.87 10.54 8.93
N MET A 103 13.59 10.21 7.68
CA MET A 103 12.24 10.31 7.12
C MET A 103 11.41 9.08 7.51
N ILE A 104 10.10 9.24 7.62
CA ILE A 104 9.13 8.17 7.93
C ILE A 104 8.51 7.66 6.61
N PRO A 105 9.02 6.55 6.05
CA PRO A 105 8.38 5.87 4.92
C PRO A 105 7.24 4.98 5.40
N LEU A 106 6.26 4.77 4.53
CA LEU A 106 5.12 3.90 4.81
C LEU A 106 5.34 2.49 4.24
N GLY A 107 4.88 1.49 4.98
CA GLY A 107 4.83 0.10 4.51
C GLY A 107 3.79 -0.09 3.41
N LEU A 108 4.03 -1.05 2.52
CA LEU A 108 3.03 -1.48 1.54
C LEU A 108 1.98 -2.34 2.24
N LYS A 109 0.72 -2.16 1.86
CA LYS A 109 -0.37 -3.11 2.12
C LYS A 109 -0.10 -4.41 1.38
N GLU A 110 -0.47 -5.51 2.01
CA GLU A 110 -0.37 -6.86 1.45
C GLU A 110 -1.73 -7.31 0.94
N THR A 111 -1.77 -8.20 -0.06
CA THR A 111 -3.01 -8.78 -0.57
C THR A 111 -2.83 -10.24 -0.93
N LYS A 112 -3.94 -10.98 -0.90
CA LYS A 112 -4.00 -12.38 -1.37
C LYS A 112 -4.17 -12.45 -2.88
N GLU A 113 -3.97 -13.65 -3.40
CA GLU A 113 -4.26 -13.97 -4.80
C GLU A 113 -5.76 -13.92 -5.07
N VAL A 114 -6.09 -13.49 -6.28
CA VAL A 114 -7.46 -13.39 -6.78
C VAL A 114 -7.48 -14.06 -8.14
N ASN A 115 -8.39 -15.00 -8.34
CA ASN A 115 -8.61 -15.64 -9.62
C ASN A 115 -9.65 -14.85 -10.41
N PHE A 116 -9.23 -14.24 -11.53
CA PHE A 116 -10.16 -13.58 -12.46
C PHE A 116 -10.65 -14.51 -13.58
N MET A 117 -9.94 -15.60 -13.86
CA MET A 117 -10.17 -16.45 -15.03
C MET A 117 -11.57 -17.03 -15.05
N GLU A 118 -11.94 -17.72 -13.99
CA GLU A 118 -13.25 -18.39 -13.87
C GLU A 118 -14.41 -17.36 -13.79
N PRO A 119 -14.40 -16.36 -12.86
CA PRO A 119 -15.51 -15.39 -12.78
C PRO A 119 -15.73 -14.58 -14.05
N PHE A 120 -14.66 -14.19 -14.77
CA PHE A 120 -14.82 -13.39 -15.99
C PHE A 120 -15.23 -14.26 -17.17
N SER A 121 -14.73 -15.51 -17.27
CA SER A 121 -15.16 -16.44 -18.31
C SER A 121 -16.65 -16.75 -18.22
N ASP A 122 -17.13 -17.06 -17.01
CA ASP A 122 -18.55 -17.34 -16.77
C ASP A 122 -19.41 -16.11 -17.09
N PHE A 123 -18.96 -14.92 -16.68
CA PHE A 123 -19.68 -13.68 -17.00
C PHE A 123 -19.73 -13.39 -18.49
N ILE A 124 -18.64 -13.62 -19.22
CA ILE A 124 -18.60 -13.39 -20.68
C ILE A 124 -19.58 -14.32 -21.39
N LEU A 125 -19.58 -15.60 -21.01
CA LEU A 125 -20.49 -16.57 -21.59
C LEU A 125 -21.95 -16.23 -21.28
N GLU A 126 -22.28 -15.92 -20.03
CA GLU A 126 -23.66 -15.69 -19.61
C GLU A 126 -24.21 -14.32 -20.04
N HIS A 127 -23.42 -13.24 -19.93
CA HIS A 127 -23.89 -11.88 -20.17
C HIS A 127 -23.72 -11.45 -21.62
N TYR A 128 -22.60 -11.78 -22.26
CA TYR A 128 -22.32 -11.40 -23.64
C TYR A 128 -22.68 -12.49 -24.65
N SER A 129 -22.95 -13.73 -24.19
CA SER A 129 -23.19 -14.88 -25.08
C SER A 129 -22.02 -15.13 -26.04
N GLU A 130 -20.81 -14.82 -25.59
CA GLU A 130 -19.57 -14.97 -26.35
C GLU A 130 -18.71 -16.10 -25.75
N PRO A 131 -17.95 -16.82 -26.56
CA PRO A 131 -17.09 -17.87 -26.05
C PRO A 131 -15.87 -17.27 -25.32
N SER A 132 -15.67 -17.66 -24.06
CA SER A 132 -14.66 -17.09 -23.16
C SER A 132 -13.21 -17.29 -23.62
N HIS A 133 -12.91 -18.37 -24.34
CA HIS A 133 -11.55 -18.71 -24.78
C HIS A 133 -10.88 -17.62 -25.64
N ILE A 134 -11.68 -16.77 -26.31
CA ILE A 134 -11.17 -15.63 -27.10
C ILE A 134 -10.50 -14.58 -26.20
N TYR A 135 -10.87 -14.54 -24.93
CA TYR A 135 -10.45 -13.52 -23.97
C TYR A 135 -9.46 -14.04 -22.92
N GLU A 136 -9.06 -15.31 -22.99
CA GLU A 136 -8.14 -15.93 -22.02
C GLU A 136 -6.84 -15.13 -21.87
N ASP A 137 -6.23 -14.70 -22.98
CA ASP A 137 -5.00 -13.89 -22.96
C ASP A 137 -5.19 -12.54 -22.24
N ALA A 138 -6.34 -11.89 -22.44
CA ALA A 138 -6.65 -10.61 -21.81
C ALA A 138 -6.93 -10.77 -20.30
N ILE A 139 -7.59 -11.87 -19.92
CA ILE A 139 -7.85 -12.19 -18.51
C ILE A 139 -6.55 -12.63 -17.82
N ALA A 140 -5.66 -13.32 -18.53
CA ALA A 140 -4.32 -13.64 -18.06
C ALA A 140 -3.50 -12.37 -17.82
N ASP A 141 -3.50 -11.39 -18.75
CA ASP A 141 -2.73 -10.15 -18.59
C ASP A 141 -3.12 -9.35 -17.33
N ILE A 142 -4.43 -9.22 -17.02
CA ILE A 142 -4.84 -8.56 -15.78
C ILE A 142 -4.49 -9.39 -14.54
N THR A 143 -4.58 -10.71 -14.61
CA THR A 143 -4.21 -11.61 -13.51
C THR A 143 -2.73 -11.50 -13.21
N ASP A 144 -1.88 -11.53 -14.24
CA ASP A 144 -0.43 -11.38 -14.14
C ASP A 144 -0.03 -9.99 -13.67
N THR A 145 -0.69 -8.95 -14.20
CA THR A 145 -0.46 -7.56 -13.76
C THR A 145 -0.80 -7.40 -12.28
N ARG A 146 -1.90 -7.99 -11.81
CA ARG A 146 -2.26 -8.00 -10.39
C ARG A 146 -1.23 -8.77 -9.57
N GLN A 147 -0.80 -9.93 -10.04
CA GLN A 147 0.17 -10.76 -9.33
C GLN A 147 1.50 -10.02 -9.17
N ALA A 148 1.95 -9.32 -10.20
CA ALA A 148 3.11 -8.44 -10.14
C ALA A 148 2.89 -7.27 -9.15
N ALA A 149 1.70 -6.67 -9.13
CA ALA A 149 1.34 -5.56 -8.24
C ALA A 149 1.32 -5.93 -6.74
N LYS A 150 1.33 -7.22 -6.37
CA LYS A 150 1.51 -7.67 -4.97
C LYS A 150 2.92 -7.38 -4.45
N THR A 151 3.90 -7.40 -5.33
CA THR A 151 5.31 -7.20 -4.99
C THR A 151 5.92 -6.18 -5.96
N PRO A 152 5.47 -4.92 -5.93
CA PRO A 152 6.02 -3.90 -6.80
C PRO A 152 7.45 -3.57 -6.38
N THR A 153 8.28 -3.22 -7.37
CA THR A 153 9.61 -2.67 -7.09
C THR A 153 9.48 -1.32 -6.39
N ARG A 154 10.50 -0.91 -5.63
CA ARG A 154 10.47 0.34 -4.83
C ARG A 154 11.16 1.47 -5.60
N ASP A 155 10.69 1.69 -6.82
CA ASP A 155 11.23 2.61 -7.82
C ASP A 155 10.15 3.04 -8.83
N ALA A 156 10.56 3.77 -9.87
CA ALA A 156 9.68 4.25 -10.92
C ALA A 156 8.98 3.12 -11.71
N GLN A 157 9.58 1.93 -11.79
CA GLN A 157 8.93 0.79 -12.46
C GLN A 157 7.75 0.28 -11.63
N GLY A 158 7.91 0.22 -10.31
CA GLY A 158 6.84 -0.18 -9.40
C GLY A 158 5.69 0.83 -9.40
N VAL A 159 6.01 2.12 -9.45
CA VAL A 159 5.02 3.19 -9.68
C VAL A 159 4.24 2.94 -10.98
N SER A 160 4.94 2.67 -12.08
CA SER A 160 4.32 2.44 -13.39
C SER A 160 3.44 1.19 -13.41
N LEU A 161 3.89 0.11 -12.74
CA LEU A 161 3.14 -1.13 -12.58
C LEU A 161 1.82 -0.92 -11.81
N LEU A 162 1.87 -0.21 -10.68
CA LEU A 162 0.67 0.07 -9.88
C LEU A 162 -0.31 0.97 -10.65
N PHE A 163 0.18 1.98 -11.37
CA PHE A 163 -0.65 2.80 -12.25
C PHE A 163 -1.30 2.00 -13.38
N ARG A 164 -0.54 1.09 -14.03
CA ARG A 164 -1.09 0.19 -15.06
C ARG A 164 -2.26 -0.61 -14.49
N TYR A 165 -2.06 -1.26 -13.34
CA TYR A 165 -3.10 -2.06 -12.73
C TYR A 165 -4.32 -1.22 -12.32
N TYR A 166 -4.11 -0.06 -11.70
CA TYR A 166 -5.19 0.87 -11.35
C TYR A 166 -6.03 1.27 -12.58
N ASN A 167 -5.38 1.53 -13.72
CA ASN A 167 -6.07 1.86 -14.96
C ASN A 167 -6.84 0.67 -15.54
N LEU A 168 -6.31 -0.56 -15.44
CA LEU A 168 -7.04 -1.77 -15.83
C LEU A 168 -8.32 -1.94 -14.99
N LEU A 169 -8.25 -1.68 -13.68
CA LEU A 169 -9.41 -1.75 -12.79
C LEU A 169 -10.54 -0.78 -13.20
N TYR A 170 -10.22 0.36 -13.81
CA TYR A 170 -11.25 1.26 -14.37
C TYR A 170 -12.07 0.58 -15.47
N TYR A 171 -11.40 -0.12 -16.38
CA TYR A 171 -12.04 -0.81 -17.49
C TYR A 171 -12.80 -2.06 -17.05
N VAL A 172 -12.26 -2.77 -16.05
CA VAL A 172 -12.86 -3.98 -15.49
C VAL A 172 -14.12 -3.67 -14.69
N GLU A 173 -14.07 -2.66 -13.80
CA GLU A 173 -15.23 -2.26 -13.00
C GLU A 173 -16.46 -1.98 -13.89
N ARG A 174 -16.27 -1.25 -14.99
CA ARG A 174 -17.35 -0.85 -15.89
C ARG A 174 -17.96 -2.00 -16.72
N ARG A 175 -17.22 -3.10 -16.91
CA ARG A 175 -17.67 -4.22 -17.75
C ARG A 175 -18.16 -5.40 -16.94
N PHE A 176 -17.47 -5.70 -15.85
CA PHE A 176 -17.64 -6.94 -15.10
C PHE A 176 -18.38 -6.74 -13.78
N PHE A 177 -18.44 -5.51 -13.24
CA PHE A 177 -19.03 -5.25 -11.92
C PHE A 177 -20.27 -4.35 -12.02
N PRO A 178 -21.37 -4.81 -12.64
CA PRO A 178 -22.61 -4.06 -12.63
C PRO A 178 -23.22 -4.08 -11.21
N PRO A 179 -23.99 -3.04 -10.82
CA PRO A 179 -24.48 -2.87 -9.45
C PRO A 179 -25.47 -3.94 -8.98
N ASP A 180 -26.12 -4.63 -9.91
CA ASP A 180 -27.18 -5.64 -9.69
C ASP A 180 -26.67 -7.09 -9.70
N ARG A 181 -25.39 -7.33 -10.04
CA ARG A 181 -24.83 -8.69 -10.12
C ARG A 181 -23.50 -8.80 -9.40
N SER A 182 -23.37 -9.85 -8.60
CA SER A 182 -22.13 -10.22 -7.92
C SER A 182 -21.39 -11.30 -8.70
N LEU A 183 -20.14 -11.04 -9.07
CA LEU A 183 -19.25 -12.02 -9.72
C LEU A 183 -18.60 -13.03 -8.77
N GLY A 184 -18.76 -12.87 -7.45
CA GLY A 184 -18.05 -13.73 -6.50
C GLY A 184 -16.54 -13.47 -6.42
N VAL A 185 -16.07 -12.33 -6.94
CA VAL A 185 -14.69 -11.86 -6.76
C VAL A 185 -14.57 -11.12 -5.43
N TYR A 186 -13.58 -11.51 -4.61
CA TYR A 186 -13.31 -10.94 -3.30
C TYR A 186 -11.87 -10.43 -3.23
N PHE A 187 -11.71 -9.16 -2.88
CA PHE A 187 -10.42 -8.52 -2.67
C PHE A 187 -10.09 -8.51 -1.18
N GLU A 188 -9.11 -9.31 -0.78
CA GLU A 188 -8.62 -9.36 0.60
C GLU A 188 -7.28 -8.62 0.71
N TRP A 189 -7.25 -7.57 1.53
CA TRP A 189 -6.08 -6.76 1.80
C TRP A 189 -5.79 -6.68 3.28
N TYR A 190 -4.52 -6.57 3.63
CA TYR A 190 -4.04 -6.34 4.98
C TYR A 190 -3.77 -4.86 5.17
N ASP A 191 -4.26 -4.32 6.28
CA ASP A 191 -3.99 -2.98 6.74
C ASP A 191 -2.47 -2.77 6.97
N SER A 192 -1.89 -1.70 6.41
CA SER A 192 -0.44 -1.47 6.47
C SER A 192 0.06 -1.08 7.87
N LEU A 193 -0.83 -0.60 8.74
CA LEU A 193 -0.48 -0.10 10.08
C LEU A 193 -0.69 -1.16 11.16
N THR A 194 -1.79 -1.90 11.06
CA THR A 194 -2.27 -2.85 12.09
C THR A 194 -2.19 -4.32 11.67
N GLY A 195 -2.01 -4.61 10.37
CA GLY A 195 -1.98 -5.97 9.85
C GLY A 195 -3.34 -6.68 9.78
N VAL A 196 -4.42 -6.01 10.16
CA VAL A 196 -5.77 -6.58 10.16
C VAL A 196 -6.28 -6.73 8.73
N PRO A 197 -6.83 -7.89 8.34
CA PRO A 197 -7.37 -8.11 7.01
C PRO A 197 -8.74 -7.46 6.86
N SER A 198 -9.01 -6.98 5.67
CA SER A 198 -10.32 -6.52 5.21
C SER A 198 -10.61 -7.18 3.87
N CYS A 199 -11.78 -7.78 3.75
CA CYS A 199 -12.24 -8.45 2.54
C CYS A 199 -13.48 -7.74 2.01
N GLN A 200 -13.45 -7.28 0.76
CA GLN A 200 -14.56 -6.60 0.10
C GLN A 200 -14.74 -7.11 -1.32
N ARG A 201 -15.96 -6.95 -1.85
CA ARG A 201 -16.29 -7.30 -3.25
C ARG A 201 -16.14 -6.12 -4.22
N THR A 202 -15.95 -4.92 -3.70
CA THR A 202 -15.98 -3.68 -4.49
C THR A 202 -14.63 -3.41 -5.14
N VAL A 203 -14.63 -3.10 -6.44
CA VAL A 203 -13.41 -2.69 -7.15
C VAL A 203 -12.87 -1.36 -6.60
N ALA A 204 -13.75 -0.50 -6.06
CA ALA A 204 -13.36 0.69 -5.32
C ALA A 204 -12.39 0.39 -4.17
N PHE A 205 -12.57 -0.72 -3.43
CA PHE A 205 -11.64 -1.10 -2.36
C PHE A 205 -10.27 -1.52 -2.90
N GLU A 206 -10.24 -2.35 -3.95
CA GLU A 206 -8.99 -2.73 -4.61
C GLU A 206 -8.24 -1.49 -5.12
N LYS A 207 -8.94 -0.56 -5.78
CA LYS A 207 -8.38 0.70 -6.27
C LYS A 207 -7.76 1.54 -5.15
N ALA A 208 -8.46 1.71 -4.03
CA ALA A 208 -7.97 2.45 -2.88
C ALA A 208 -6.68 1.82 -2.31
N CYS A 209 -6.63 0.49 -2.20
CA CYS A 209 -5.45 -0.23 -1.71
C CYS A 209 -4.25 -0.11 -2.64
N ILE A 210 -4.47 -0.16 -3.97
CA ILE A 210 -3.41 0.04 -4.97
C ILE A 210 -2.87 1.48 -4.92
N LEU A 211 -3.75 2.48 -4.80
CA LEU A 211 -3.33 3.87 -4.62
C LEU A 211 -2.57 4.07 -3.31
N PHE A 212 -2.96 3.38 -2.23
CA PHE A 212 -2.20 3.42 -0.98
C PHE A 212 -0.77 2.91 -1.19
N ASN A 213 -0.62 1.76 -1.87
CA ASN A 213 0.71 1.21 -2.18
C ASN A 213 1.52 2.13 -3.10
N LEU A 214 0.87 2.82 -4.04
CA LEU A 214 1.50 3.83 -4.89
C LEU A 214 2.06 4.99 -4.05
N ALA A 215 1.26 5.53 -3.13
CA ALA A 215 1.71 6.58 -2.21
C ALA A 215 2.86 6.09 -1.31
N ALA A 216 2.76 4.87 -0.78
CA ALA A 216 3.81 4.25 0.03
C ALA A 216 5.12 4.09 -0.75
N ILE A 217 5.11 3.68 -2.03
CA ILE A 217 6.32 3.65 -2.86
C ILE A 217 6.93 5.06 -2.98
N TYR A 218 6.12 6.08 -3.23
CA TYR A 218 6.61 7.46 -3.28
C TYR A 218 7.29 7.87 -1.96
N THR A 219 6.72 7.53 -0.80
CA THR A 219 7.37 7.80 0.50
C THR A 219 8.74 7.12 0.62
N GLN A 220 8.86 5.88 0.14
CA GLN A 220 10.10 5.10 0.17
C GLN A 220 11.15 5.61 -0.83
N ILE A 221 10.72 6.10 -2.00
CA ILE A 221 11.62 6.74 -2.97
C ILE A 221 12.13 8.08 -2.42
N GLY A 222 11.26 8.87 -1.80
CA GLY A 222 11.60 10.15 -1.18
C GLY A 222 12.59 9.99 -0.02
N ALA A 223 12.35 9.04 0.89
CA ALA A 223 13.22 8.76 2.02
C ALA A 223 14.64 8.27 1.64
N ARG A 224 14.80 7.72 0.42
CA ARG A 224 16.08 7.21 -0.10
C ARG A 224 16.92 8.28 -0.81
N GLN A 225 16.34 9.44 -1.14
CA GLN A 225 17.08 10.46 -1.88
C GLN A 225 18.28 10.97 -1.08
N ASP A 226 19.34 11.32 -1.81
CA ASP A 226 20.51 11.96 -1.22
C ASP A 226 20.18 13.42 -0.87
N ARG A 227 20.05 13.69 0.43
CA ARG A 227 19.67 15.02 0.94
C ARG A 227 20.86 15.97 1.13
N SER A 228 22.07 15.56 0.75
CA SER A 228 23.24 16.45 0.69
C SER A 228 23.31 17.28 -0.60
N SER A 229 22.46 16.96 -1.60
CA SER A 229 22.44 17.66 -2.88
C SER A 229 21.08 18.31 -3.14
N GLU A 230 21.07 19.49 -3.77
CA GLU A 230 19.82 20.17 -4.16
C GLU A 230 18.93 19.29 -5.04
N LYS A 231 19.55 18.51 -5.95
CA LYS A 231 18.82 17.59 -6.83
C LYS A 231 18.12 16.48 -6.06
N GLY A 232 18.78 15.89 -5.07
CA GLY A 232 18.15 14.84 -4.26
C GLY A 232 17.08 15.39 -3.32
N LEU A 233 17.26 16.61 -2.80
CA LEU A 233 16.22 17.31 -2.05
C LEU A 233 14.99 17.63 -2.90
N ASP A 234 15.18 18.15 -4.12
CA ASP A 234 14.08 18.38 -5.06
C ASP A 234 13.34 17.08 -5.41
N ALA A 235 14.09 16.00 -5.64
CA ALA A 235 13.50 14.68 -5.85
C ALA A 235 12.74 14.19 -4.61
N ALA A 236 13.24 14.43 -3.39
CA ALA A 236 12.57 14.03 -2.16
C ALA A 236 11.24 14.77 -2.00
N VAL A 237 11.25 16.08 -2.22
CA VAL A 237 10.06 16.94 -2.20
C VAL A 237 9.03 16.48 -3.23
N ASP A 238 9.41 16.28 -4.49
CA ASP A 238 8.49 15.82 -5.55
C ASP A 238 7.82 14.49 -5.17
N ASN A 239 8.59 13.51 -4.68
CA ASN A 239 8.04 12.22 -4.26
C ASN A 239 7.09 12.35 -3.05
N LEU A 240 7.47 13.12 -2.03
CA LEU A 240 6.63 13.31 -0.84
C LEU A 240 5.32 14.06 -1.17
N LEU A 241 5.37 15.07 -2.03
CA LEU A 241 4.18 15.78 -2.50
C LEU A 241 3.28 14.89 -3.36
N ARG A 242 3.84 14.03 -4.21
CA ARG A 242 3.06 13.01 -4.94
C ARG A 242 2.37 12.04 -3.98
N ALA A 243 3.05 11.57 -2.94
CA ALA A 243 2.43 10.72 -1.91
C ALA A 243 1.27 11.45 -1.22
N ALA A 244 1.46 12.71 -0.80
CA ALA A 244 0.42 13.53 -0.20
C ALA A 244 -0.81 13.69 -1.13
N GLY A 245 -0.56 13.97 -2.42
CA GLY A 245 -1.62 14.10 -3.42
C GLY A 245 -2.41 12.81 -3.63
N VAL A 246 -1.73 11.66 -3.65
CA VAL A 246 -2.40 10.36 -3.76
C VAL A 246 -3.25 10.06 -2.51
N PHE A 247 -2.74 10.30 -1.30
CA PHE A 247 -3.55 10.13 -0.08
C PHE A 247 -4.76 11.07 -0.03
N ARG A 248 -4.60 12.32 -0.46
CA ARG A 248 -5.71 13.26 -0.60
C ARG A 248 -6.75 12.74 -1.60
N HIS A 249 -6.31 12.23 -2.74
CA HIS A 249 -7.22 11.66 -3.73
C HIS A 249 -7.99 10.44 -3.17
N ILE A 250 -7.34 9.60 -2.38
CA ILE A 250 -8.02 8.48 -1.71
C ILE A 250 -9.11 9.01 -0.76
N PHE A 251 -8.77 10.00 0.06
CA PHE A 251 -9.68 10.63 1.02
C PHE A 251 -10.93 11.21 0.34
N ASP A 252 -10.76 11.94 -0.77
CA ASP A 252 -11.87 12.59 -1.47
C ASP A 252 -12.76 11.59 -2.23
N THR A 253 -12.19 10.46 -2.67
CA THR A 253 -12.87 9.53 -3.59
C THR A 253 -13.51 8.33 -2.89
N PHE A 254 -12.91 7.80 -1.82
CA PHE A 254 -13.31 6.54 -1.19
C PHE A 254 -13.83 6.76 0.24
N THR A 255 -15.09 7.19 0.35
CA THR A 255 -15.70 7.61 1.64
C THR A 255 -16.03 6.47 2.60
N ASN A 256 -16.29 5.26 2.10
CA ASN A 256 -16.64 4.08 2.90
C ASN A 256 -15.41 3.19 3.15
N ALA A 257 -14.48 3.67 3.97
CA ALA A 257 -13.22 2.98 4.26
C ALA A 257 -13.42 1.69 5.10
N PRO A 258 -13.09 0.50 4.56
CA PRO A 258 -13.28 -0.77 5.27
C PRO A 258 -12.08 -1.17 6.16
N SER A 259 -10.90 -0.54 5.98
CA SER A 259 -9.68 -0.75 6.77
C SER A 259 -9.28 0.52 7.54
N MET A 260 -8.49 0.36 8.61
CA MET A 260 -8.13 1.48 9.50
C MET A 260 -7.23 2.50 8.80
N ASP A 261 -6.27 2.03 8.01
CA ASP A 261 -5.32 2.81 7.21
C ASP A 261 -5.96 3.67 6.12
N LEU A 262 -7.20 3.36 5.73
CA LEU A 262 -7.99 4.13 4.77
C LEU A 262 -9.00 5.08 5.46
N LYS A 263 -9.07 5.10 6.80
CA LYS A 263 -10.01 6.00 7.49
C LYS A 263 -9.65 7.46 7.25
N PRO A 264 -10.66 8.35 7.14
CA PRO A 264 -10.44 9.78 6.89
C PRO A 264 -9.40 10.42 7.81
N GLN A 265 -9.48 10.15 9.12
CA GLN A 265 -8.58 10.72 10.12
C GLN A 265 -7.13 10.25 9.92
N VAL A 266 -6.94 8.99 9.50
CA VAL A 266 -5.61 8.44 9.23
C VAL A 266 -5.05 9.06 7.96
N LEU A 267 -5.84 9.13 6.89
CA LEU A 267 -5.41 9.74 5.62
C LEU A 267 -5.03 11.22 5.79
N GLU A 268 -5.77 11.98 6.60
CA GLU A 268 -5.42 13.38 6.93
C GLU A 268 -4.06 13.48 7.62
N VAL A 269 -3.78 12.60 8.58
CA VAL A 269 -2.48 12.52 9.26
C VAL A 269 -1.37 12.13 8.27
N LEU A 270 -1.61 11.17 7.38
CA LEU A 270 -0.64 10.77 6.36
C LEU A 270 -0.35 11.92 5.39
N VAL A 271 -1.36 12.66 4.96
CA VAL A 271 -1.17 13.88 4.14
C VAL A 271 -0.34 14.91 4.89
N ALA A 272 -0.69 15.21 6.14
CA ALA A 272 0.04 16.18 6.95
C ALA A 272 1.50 15.77 7.18
N LEU A 273 1.75 14.49 7.43
CA LEU A 273 3.09 13.93 7.58
C LEU A 273 3.92 14.10 6.31
N MET A 274 3.36 13.76 5.14
CA MET A 274 4.08 13.92 3.86
C MET A 274 4.41 15.38 3.57
N LEU A 275 3.49 16.31 3.85
CA LEU A 275 3.72 17.74 3.69
C LEU A 275 4.77 18.28 4.68
N ALA A 276 4.78 17.79 5.93
CA ALA A 276 5.79 18.16 6.91
C ALA A 276 7.19 17.71 6.47
N GLN A 277 7.33 16.46 6.03
CA GLN A 277 8.60 15.93 5.51
C GLN A 277 9.07 16.68 4.25
N ALA A 278 8.15 17.06 3.35
CA ALA A 278 8.50 17.85 2.18
C ALA A 278 9.03 19.25 2.58
N ARG A 279 8.44 19.87 3.61
CA ARG A 279 8.91 21.15 4.14
C ARG A 279 10.29 21.04 4.79
N GLU A 280 10.57 19.93 5.48
CA GLU A 280 11.90 19.66 6.03
C GLU A 280 12.95 19.61 4.91
N CYS A 281 12.69 18.87 3.82
CA CYS A 281 13.59 18.85 2.66
C CYS A 281 13.77 20.23 2.02
N LEU A 282 12.71 21.04 1.94
CA LEU A 282 12.83 22.41 1.45
C LEU A 282 13.70 23.28 2.37
N PHE A 283 13.55 23.13 3.68
CA PHE A 283 14.38 23.83 4.66
C PHE A 283 15.85 23.42 4.55
N GLU A 284 16.14 22.12 4.47
CA GLU A 284 17.48 21.59 4.22
C GLU A 284 18.08 22.16 2.92
N LYS A 285 17.28 22.29 1.86
CA LYS A 285 17.72 22.87 0.59
C LYS A 285 18.12 24.34 0.74
N LEU A 286 17.34 25.12 1.49
CA LEU A 286 17.65 26.52 1.76
C LEU A 286 18.96 26.65 2.56
N LEU A 287 19.19 25.78 3.55
CA LEU A 287 20.45 25.78 4.31
C LEU A 287 21.66 25.49 3.41
N LEU A 288 21.57 24.48 2.55
CA LEU A 288 22.65 24.17 1.59
C LEU A 288 22.92 25.33 0.63
N GLN A 289 21.88 26.02 0.17
CA GLN A 289 22.05 27.19 -0.70
C GLN A 289 22.75 28.34 0.04
N VAL A 290 22.44 28.53 1.33
CA VAL A 290 23.09 29.54 2.18
C VAL A 290 24.56 29.20 2.44
N GLU A 291 24.90 27.95 2.72
CA GLU A 291 26.29 27.51 2.90
C GLU A 291 27.15 27.71 1.65
N ASN A 292 26.53 27.60 0.46
CA ASN A 292 27.20 27.81 -0.82
C ASN A 292 27.33 29.30 -1.22
N LEU A 293 26.81 30.24 -0.43
CA LEU A 293 26.95 31.67 -0.72
C LEU A 293 28.35 32.18 -0.40
N PRO A 294 28.96 33.01 -1.28
CA PRO A 294 30.21 33.69 -0.95
C PRO A 294 30.00 34.67 0.22
N PRO A 295 31.02 34.85 1.09
CA PRO A 295 30.91 35.74 2.25
C PRO A 295 30.59 37.18 1.80
N GLY A 296 29.51 37.76 2.33
CA GLY A 296 29.13 39.16 2.11
C GLY A 296 27.83 39.41 1.33
N ARG A 297 27.06 38.39 0.95
CA ARG A 297 25.67 38.57 0.47
C ARG A 297 24.66 38.28 1.58
N ASP A 298 23.73 39.21 1.80
CA ASP A 298 22.66 39.03 2.78
C ASP A 298 21.69 37.92 2.35
N CYS A 299 21.38 36.98 3.24
CA CYS A 299 20.42 35.89 3.03
C CYS A 299 19.06 36.37 2.49
N VAL A 300 18.66 37.60 2.83
CA VAL A 300 17.36 38.17 2.47
C VAL A 300 17.26 38.47 0.96
N GLN A 301 18.36 38.87 0.31
CA GLN A 301 18.35 39.21 -1.13
C GLN A 301 18.22 37.98 -2.03
N VAL A 302 18.71 36.82 -1.58
CA VAL A 302 18.69 35.57 -2.36
C VAL A 302 17.35 34.84 -2.19
N LEU A 303 16.76 34.89 -1.00
CA LEU A 303 15.53 34.16 -0.66
C LEU A 303 14.25 34.78 -1.23
N PHE A 304 14.21 36.11 -1.41
CA PHE A 304 12.97 36.82 -1.80
C PHE A 304 13.02 37.45 -3.20
N GLY A 305 14.16 37.33 -3.91
CA GLY A 305 14.40 38.06 -5.15
C GLY A 305 14.54 39.57 -4.91
N GLU A 306 15.39 40.23 -5.70
CA GLU A 306 15.44 41.70 -5.65
C GLU A 306 14.07 42.27 -6.04
N PRO A 307 13.51 43.22 -5.27
CA PRO A 307 12.34 43.94 -5.71
C PRO A 307 12.73 44.77 -6.94
N SER A 308 12.09 44.44 -8.07
CA SER A 308 12.18 45.18 -9.34
C SER A 308 11.75 46.64 -9.20
#